data_AF-A0A840ZSL9-F1
#
_entry.id   AF-A0A840ZSL9-F1
#
_cell.length_a   1.000
_cell.length_b   1.000
_cell.length_c   1.000
_cell.angle_alpha   90.00
_cell.angle_beta   90.00
_cell.angle_gamma   90.00
#
_symmetry.space_group_name_H-M   'P 1'
#
loop_
_entity.id
_entity.type
_entity.pdbx_description
1 polymer ?
#
loop_
_entity_poly.entity_id
_entity_poly.type
_entity_poly.pdbx_seq_one_letter_code
_entity_poly.pdbx_strand_id
1 'polypeptide(L)'
;MKYFAAAIMMVSATPVQADVYRYTCRVDGKSLTVRIDDARKTLRWRNKTYAITVQEDCAKFGWRATRPGETFDFCTATQGYADFQQGDRLIQCDQDR
;
A
#
# COMPACT_ATOMS: atom_id res chain seq x y z
N MET A 1 51.57 26.48 6.00
CA MET A 1 50.12 26.35 6.30
C MET A 1 49.35 26.44 4.99
N LYS A 2 48.30 25.62 4.81
CA LYS A 2 47.22 25.65 3.78
C LYS A 2 47.20 24.41 2.87
N TYR A 3 46.12 23.68 2.64
CA TYR A 3 44.87 23.32 3.35
C TYR A 3 44.43 22.03 2.63
N PHE A 4 44.21 20.92 3.34
CA PHE A 4 43.57 19.74 2.75
C PHE A 4 42.07 20.04 2.62
N ALA A 5 41.59 20.21 1.39
CA ALA A 5 40.16 20.33 1.12
C ALA A 5 39.53 18.92 1.17
N ALA A 6 38.95 18.57 2.31
CA ALA A 6 38.13 17.37 2.45
C ALA A 6 36.75 17.63 1.85
N ALA A 7 36.46 17.02 0.71
CA ALA A 7 35.12 17.04 0.09
C ALA A 7 34.20 16.11 0.89
N ILE A 8 33.32 16.69 1.70
CA ILE A 8 32.26 15.97 2.40
C ILE A 8 31.14 15.73 1.38
N MET A 9 31.06 14.52 0.82
CA MET A 9 29.90 14.09 0.05
C MET A 9 28.73 13.91 1.03
N MET A 10 27.82 14.90 1.05
CA MET A 10 26.53 14.76 1.74
C MET A 10 25.67 13.80 0.94
N VAL A 11 25.61 12.54 1.38
CA VAL A 11 24.62 11.57 0.88
C VAL A 11 23.27 12.06 1.38
N SER A 12 22.53 12.72 0.49
CA SER A 12 21.12 13.04 0.71
C SER A 12 20.35 11.73 0.66
N ALA A 13 20.19 11.08 1.82
CA ALA A 13 19.18 10.05 1.97
C ALA A 13 17.83 10.74 1.76
N THR A 14 17.23 10.57 0.58
CA THR A 14 15.83 10.92 0.40
C THR A 14 15.06 10.12 1.45
N PRO A 15 14.22 10.76 2.29
CA PRO A 15 13.29 9.99 3.08
C PRO A 15 12.42 9.26 2.07
N VAL A 16 12.60 7.94 1.95
CA VAL A 16 11.59 7.11 1.31
C VAL A 16 10.35 7.34 2.17
N GLN A 17 9.43 8.15 1.66
CA GLN A 17 8.16 8.38 2.33
C GLN A 17 7.53 7.00 2.34
N ALA A 18 7.62 6.31 3.49
CA ALA A 18 7.07 5.00 3.66
C ALA A 18 5.56 5.22 3.64
N ASP A 19 4.96 5.17 2.46
CA ASP A 19 3.56 5.46 2.28
C ASP A 19 2.76 4.30 2.88
N VAL A 20 2.40 4.49 4.15
CA VAL A 20 1.46 3.63 4.84
C VAL A 20 0.08 4.15 4.53
N TYR A 21 -0.62 3.46 3.65
CA TYR A 21 -2.00 3.77 3.32
C TYR A 21 -2.95 3.02 4.23
N ARG A 22 -3.99 3.67 4.70
CA ARG A 22 -5.07 3.05 5.46
C ARG A 22 -6.38 3.30 4.74
N TYR A 23 -7.18 2.27 4.66
CA TYR A 23 -8.51 2.34 4.07
C TYR A 23 -9.52 1.69 5.01
N THR A 24 -10.67 2.31 5.16
CA THR A 24 -11.83 1.74 5.83
C THR A 24 -12.75 1.12 4.78
N CYS A 25 -12.88 -0.20 4.82
CA CYS A 25 -13.71 -0.99 3.90
C CYS A 25 -15.01 -1.41 4.55
N ARG A 26 -16.12 -1.34 3.80
CA ARG A 26 -17.43 -1.81 4.27
C ARG A 26 -17.68 -3.24 3.81
N VAL A 27 -17.89 -4.17 4.75
CA VAL A 27 -18.24 -5.56 4.46
C VAL A 27 -19.32 -6.05 5.40
N ASP A 28 -20.43 -6.54 4.86
CA ASP A 28 -21.58 -7.06 5.63
C ASP A 28 -22.06 -6.10 6.73
N GLY A 29 -22.11 -4.79 6.41
CA GLY A 29 -22.49 -3.74 7.37
C GLY A 29 -21.45 -3.38 8.43
N LYS A 30 -20.25 -3.98 8.38
CA LYS A 30 -19.14 -3.68 9.29
C LYS A 30 -18.04 -2.89 8.59
N SER A 31 -17.40 -2.00 9.34
CA SER A 31 -16.20 -1.28 8.89
C SER A 31 -14.96 -2.05 9.31
N LEU A 32 -14.10 -2.37 8.35
CA LEU A 32 -12.85 -3.10 8.53
C LEU A 32 -11.71 -2.34 7.89
N THR A 33 -10.57 -2.25 8.58
CA THR A 33 -9.41 -1.51 8.05
C THR A 33 -8.52 -2.42 7.19
N VAL A 34 -8.21 -1.96 5.98
CA VAL A 34 -7.04 -2.40 5.21
C VAL A 34 -5.89 -1.47 5.51
N ARG A 35 -4.70 -2.03 5.79
CA ARG A 35 -3.47 -1.25 5.91
C ARG A 35 -2.46 -1.75 4.90
N ILE A 36 -1.95 -0.84 4.09
CA ILE A 36 -0.92 -1.09 3.11
C ILE A 36 0.35 -0.44 3.61
N ASP A 37 1.44 -1.19 3.65
CA ASP A 37 2.76 -0.71 4.00
C ASP A 37 3.65 -0.98 2.78
N ASP A 38 3.79 0.05 1.94
CA ASP A 38 4.49 -0.10 0.66
C ASP A 38 6.01 -0.24 0.83
N ALA A 39 6.57 0.31 1.92
CA ALA A 39 7.98 0.13 2.25
C ALA A 39 8.29 -1.32 2.64
N ARG A 40 7.40 -1.95 3.43
CA ARG A 40 7.54 -3.36 3.82
C ARG A 40 6.97 -4.32 2.78
N LYS A 41 6.35 -3.82 1.72
CA LYS A 41 5.64 -4.59 0.70
C LYS A 41 4.64 -5.56 1.33
N THR A 42 3.83 -5.05 2.27
CA THR A 42 2.76 -5.82 2.91
C THR A 42 1.40 -5.13 2.89
N LEU A 43 0.34 -5.94 2.80
CA LEU A 43 -1.04 -5.51 3.05
C LEU A 43 -1.61 -6.33 4.20
N ARG A 44 -2.24 -5.66 5.17
CA ARG A 44 -2.96 -6.29 6.28
C ARG A 44 -4.46 -6.13 6.11
N TRP A 45 -5.17 -7.25 6.14
CA TRP A 45 -6.62 -7.31 5.97
C TRP A 45 -7.20 -8.47 6.80
N ARG A 46 -8.24 -8.22 7.61
CA ARG A 46 -8.91 -9.25 8.44
C ARG A 46 -7.93 -10.13 9.24
N ASN A 47 -6.98 -9.50 9.93
CA ASN A 47 -5.89 -10.15 10.70
C ASN A 47 -4.94 -11.05 9.87
N LYS A 48 -5.01 -11.00 8.55
CA LYS A 48 -4.08 -11.67 7.64
C LYS A 48 -3.09 -10.65 7.09
N THR A 49 -1.89 -11.11 6.79
CA THR A 49 -0.85 -10.34 6.10
C THR A 49 -0.60 -10.96 4.74
N TYR A 50 -0.54 -10.13 3.71
CA TYR A 50 -0.30 -10.48 2.33
C TYR A 50 0.99 -9.79 1.89
N ALA A 51 1.80 -10.47 1.09
CA ALA A 51 2.85 -9.82 0.32
C ALA A 51 2.20 -9.03 -0.82
N ILE A 52 2.70 -7.84 -1.10
CA ILE A 52 2.18 -7.02 -2.21
C ILE A 52 3.24 -6.73 -3.26
N THR A 53 2.81 -6.73 -4.51
CA THR A 53 3.53 -6.13 -5.64
C THR A 53 2.68 -5.00 -6.21
N VAL A 54 3.31 -4.04 -6.87
CA VAL A 54 2.58 -3.00 -7.61
C VAL A 54 1.72 -3.67 -8.69
N GLN A 55 0.49 -3.20 -8.85
CA GLN A 55 -0.45 -3.62 -9.89
C GLN A 55 -0.65 -2.46 -10.85
N GLU A 56 -0.13 -2.60 -12.07
CA GLU A 56 -0.17 -1.56 -13.09
C GLU A 56 -1.50 -1.53 -13.85
N ASP A 57 -2.26 -2.64 -13.83
CA ASP A 57 -3.55 -2.76 -14.53
C ASP A 57 -4.71 -2.04 -13.81
N CYS A 58 -4.45 -1.41 -12.66
CA CYS A 58 -5.45 -0.60 -11.96
C CYS A 58 -5.57 0.80 -12.61
N ALA A 59 -6.77 1.38 -12.57
CA ALA A 59 -7.06 2.68 -13.22
C ALA A 59 -6.15 3.85 -12.77
N LYS A 60 -5.59 3.79 -11.55
CA LYS A 60 -4.58 4.73 -11.06
C LYS A 60 -3.37 4.04 -10.45
N PHE A 61 -3.60 3.41 -9.31
CA PHE A 61 -2.58 2.77 -8.50
C PHE A 61 -3.18 1.55 -7.85
N GLY A 62 -2.42 0.48 -7.66
CA GLY A 62 -2.91 -0.65 -6.91
C GLY A 62 -1.84 -1.63 -6.54
N TRP A 63 -2.27 -2.68 -5.85
CA TRP A 63 -1.40 -3.72 -5.36
C TRP A 63 -2.02 -5.09 -5.58
N ARG A 64 -1.21 -6.03 -6.08
CA ARG A 64 -1.56 -7.44 -6.05
C ARG A 64 -1.17 -8.02 -4.70
N ALA A 65 -2.16 -8.38 -3.88
CA ALA A 65 -1.97 -8.96 -2.57
C ALA A 65 -2.00 -10.49 -2.65
N THR A 66 -0.92 -11.15 -2.21
CA THR A 66 -0.75 -12.60 -2.29
C THR A 66 -0.38 -13.20 -0.93
N ARG A 67 -0.99 -14.34 -0.62
CA ARG A 67 -0.57 -15.26 0.45
C ARG A 67 -0.87 -16.71 0.01
N PRO A 68 -0.35 -17.75 0.70
CA PRO A 68 -0.68 -19.13 0.35
C PRO A 68 -2.19 -19.37 0.27
N GLY A 69 -2.66 -19.78 -0.91
CA GLY A 69 -4.08 -20.10 -1.18
C GLY A 69 -5.01 -18.90 -1.39
N GLU A 70 -4.51 -17.66 -1.45
CA GLU A 70 -5.38 -16.48 -1.61
C GLU A 70 -4.63 -15.32 -2.28
N THR A 71 -5.20 -14.81 -3.37
CA THR A 71 -4.69 -13.66 -4.12
C THR A 71 -5.84 -12.74 -4.50
N PHE A 72 -5.64 -11.43 -4.44
CA PHE A 72 -6.57 -10.44 -4.97
C PHE A 72 -5.82 -9.16 -5.37
N ASP A 73 -6.42 -8.39 -6.28
CA ASP A 73 -5.90 -7.08 -6.69
C ASP A 73 -6.68 -5.99 -5.93
N PHE A 74 -5.96 -5.16 -5.19
CA PHE A 74 -6.48 -3.97 -4.50
C PHE A 74 -6.23 -2.75 -5.37
N CYS A 75 -7.26 -2.29 -6.07
CA CYS A 75 -7.16 -1.17 -7.01
C CYS A 75 -7.74 0.10 -6.41
N THR A 76 -6.98 1.19 -6.52
CA THR A 76 -7.47 2.54 -6.24
C THR A 76 -8.10 3.11 -7.51
N ALA A 77 -9.33 3.63 -7.41
CA ALA A 77 -9.99 4.29 -8.54
C ALA A 77 -9.73 5.81 -8.51
N THR A 78 -9.67 6.41 -7.32
CA THR A 78 -9.30 7.81 -7.10
C THR A 78 -8.42 7.96 -5.87
N GLN A 79 -7.84 9.15 -5.65
CA GLN A 79 -7.12 9.43 -4.41
C GLN A 79 -8.16 9.49 -3.28
N GLY A 80 -8.23 8.45 -2.45
CA GLY A 80 -9.26 8.35 -1.42
C GLY A 80 -10.25 7.20 -1.58
N TYR A 81 -10.26 6.48 -2.69
CA TYR A 81 -11.20 5.38 -2.90
C TYR A 81 -10.54 4.19 -3.58
N ALA A 82 -10.83 3.01 -3.06
CA ALA A 82 -10.36 1.74 -3.58
C ALA A 82 -11.45 0.68 -3.52
N ASP A 83 -11.33 -0.32 -4.37
CA ASP A 83 -12.12 -1.55 -4.26
C ASP A 83 -11.28 -2.77 -4.63
N PHE A 84 -11.79 -3.93 -4.22
CA PHE A 84 -11.22 -5.22 -4.59
C PHE A 84 -12.26 -6.32 -4.51
N GLN A 85 -12.04 -7.35 -5.32
CA GLN A 85 -12.85 -8.57 -5.32
C GLN A 85 -12.22 -9.60 -4.39
N GLN A 86 -13.01 -10.16 -3.46
CA GLN A 86 -12.61 -11.29 -2.62
C GLN A 86 -13.67 -12.39 -2.70
N GLY A 87 -13.40 -13.43 -3.49
CA GLY A 87 -14.43 -14.42 -3.86
C GLY A 87 -15.51 -13.76 -4.72
N ASP A 88 -16.78 -13.93 -4.35
CA ASP A 88 -17.92 -13.34 -5.07
C ASP A 88 -18.32 -11.94 -4.56
N ARG A 89 -17.51 -11.33 -3.69
CA ARG A 89 -17.81 -10.04 -3.06
C ARG A 89 -16.91 -8.93 -3.59
N LEU A 90 -17.55 -7.87 -4.08
CA LEU A 90 -16.90 -6.58 -4.29
C LEU A 90 -16.87 -5.81 -2.96
N ILE A 91 -15.69 -5.40 -2.54
CA ILE A 91 -15.46 -4.68 -1.29
C ILE A 91 -15.02 -3.27 -1.63
N GLN A 92 -15.79 -2.28 -1.17
CA GLN A 92 -15.48 -0.86 -1.34
C GLN A 92 -14.80 -0.30 -0.10
N CYS A 93 -13.82 0.55 -0.33
CA CYS A 93 -12.92 1.09 0.67
C CYS A 93 -12.67 2.58 0.45
N ASP A 94 -12.79 3.36 1.52
CA ASP A 94 -12.43 4.78 1.53
C ASP A 94 -11.09 4.95 2.25
N GLN A 95 -10.16 5.72 1.68
CA GLN A 95 -8.88 6.00 2.32
C GLN A 95 -9.11 6.88 3.55
N ASP A 96 -8.51 6.50 4.66
CA ASP A 96 -8.47 7.33 5.86
C ASP A 96 -7.61 8.58 5.53
N ARG A 97 -8.09 9.77 5.90
CA ARG A 97 -7.38 11.05 5.74
C ARG A 97 -6.18 11.18 6.66
#